data_AF-T0R154-F1
#
_entry.id   AF-T0R154-F1
#
_cell.length_a   1.000
_cell.length_b   1.000
_cell.length_c   1.000
_cell.angle_alpha   90.00
_cell.angle_beta   90.00
_cell.angle_gamma   90.00
#
_symmetry.space_group_name_H-M   'P 1'
#
loop_
_entity.id
_entity.type
_entity.pdbx_description
1 polymer ?
#
loop_
_entity_poly.entity_id
_entity_poly.type
_entity_poly.pdbx_seq_one_letter_code
_entity_poly.pdbx_strand_id
1 'polypeptide(L)'
;MKGLLTLVVLFLSLSASADYCSATLKDRFGGYLRSFSEFGYNQQEACREALRSCNYEKVRLEYDRNFYGAFCEVDRFSNPNPYPPRPTPRTCEYELTRANGNVVQVFRGRGYDSCDDARRQCERELRDQQRNGRMPRAYCAMSRRGGHDRDLVTKTCRVEQVDRRMGRVVRVHTGSATGRRSEDLKRQACQEAATMCARAVRNSRSSDACVARETPNDRDDDFIIHGF
;
A
#
# COMPACT_ATOMS: atom_id res chain seq x y z
N MET A 1 2.42 -15.63 -54.29
CA MET A 1 3.03 -16.25 -53.09
C MET A 1 4.15 -15.35 -52.60
N LYS A 2 3.96 -14.67 -51.46
CA LYS A 2 4.96 -13.98 -50.61
C LYS A 2 4.23 -12.84 -49.90
N GLY A 3 3.96 -13.02 -48.62
CA GLY A 3 3.40 -11.95 -47.81
C GLY A 3 3.05 -12.45 -46.41
N LEU A 4 3.68 -11.82 -45.42
CA LEU A 4 3.35 -11.82 -44.00
C LEU A 4 3.90 -12.97 -43.14
N LEU A 5 5.24 -12.96 -43.00
CA LEU A 5 5.89 -13.25 -41.72
C LEU A 5 5.57 -12.08 -40.77
N THR A 6 4.52 -12.22 -39.96
CA THR A 6 4.21 -11.29 -38.87
C THR A 6 4.97 -11.74 -37.62
N LEU A 7 5.98 -10.95 -37.31
CA LEU A 7 6.91 -11.13 -36.20
C LEU A 7 6.16 -10.77 -34.90
N VAL A 8 5.77 -11.80 -34.15
CA VAL A 8 5.17 -11.70 -32.81
C VAL A 8 6.27 -11.22 -31.86
N VAL A 9 6.41 -9.91 -31.71
CA VAL A 9 7.23 -9.31 -30.65
C VAL A 9 6.47 -9.53 -29.34
N LEU A 10 6.96 -10.51 -28.57
CA LEU A 10 6.56 -10.75 -27.19
C LEU A 10 6.61 -9.43 -26.40
N PHE A 11 5.46 -9.02 -25.88
CA PHE A 11 5.36 -8.05 -24.79
C PHE A 11 5.94 -8.66 -23.52
N LEU A 12 7.26 -8.57 -23.35
CA LEU A 12 7.93 -8.70 -22.06
C LEU A 12 7.49 -7.51 -21.20
N SER A 13 6.44 -7.70 -20.43
CA SER A 13 6.07 -6.81 -19.33
C SER A 13 7.09 -7.02 -18.21
N LEU A 14 8.25 -6.35 -18.36
CA LEU A 14 9.20 -6.16 -17.28
C LEU A 14 8.47 -5.36 -16.19
N SER A 15 7.98 -6.06 -15.18
CA SER A 15 7.56 -5.45 -13.93
C SER A 15 8.79 -4.78 -13.33
N ALA A 16 8.94 -3.49 -13.58
CA ALA A 16 9.88 -2.64 -12.88
C ALA A 16 9.44 -2.58 -11.41
N SER A 17 9.99 -3.46 -10.59
CA SER A 17 9.91 -3.34 -9.15
C SER A 17 10.75 -2.12 -8.76
N ALA A 18 10.08 -0.98 -8.55
CA ALA A 18 10.73 0.19 -7.98
C ALA A 18 11.15 -0.16 -6.55
N ASP A 19 12.44 0.00 -6.25
CA ASP A 19 12.94 -0.18 -4.91
C ASP A 19 12.55 1.03 -4.05
N TYR A 20 12.39 0.77 -2.76
CA TYR A 20 11.97 1.75 -1.76
C TYR A 20 13.07 1.97 -0.73
N CYS A 21 13.26 3.22 -0.31
CA CYS A 21 14.17 3.55 0.79
C CYS A 21 13.64 4.70 1.64
N SER A 22 13.95 4.69 2.93
CA SER A 22 13.64 5.77 3.86
C SER A 22 14.89 6.34 4.54
N ALA A 23 14.85 7.66 4.78
CA ALA A 23 15.83 8.40 5.55
C ALA A 23 15.15 9.14 6.69
N THR A 24 15.75 9.11 7.88
CA THR A 24 15.27 9.81 9.06
C THR A 24 16.18 10.98 9.39
N LEU A 25 15.57 12.14 9.61
CA LEU A 25 16.22 13.32 10.16
C LEU A 25 16.17 13.22 11.68
N LYS A 26 17.34 13.26 12.31
CA LYS A 26 17.52 13.20 13.76
C LYS A 26 18.17 14.48 14.26
N ASP A 27 17.89 14.85 15.51
CA ASP A 27 18.59 15.92 16.19
C ASP A 27 20.02 15.51 16.58
N ARG A 28 20.83 16.44 17.07
CA ARG A 28 22.21 16.19 17.53
C ARG A 28 22.34 15.14 18.65
N PHE A 29 21.25 14.81 19.32
CA PHE A 29 21.18 13.82 20.40
C PHE A 29 20.59 12.48 19.93
N GLY A 30 20.33 12.33 18.63
CA GLY A 30 19.71 11.14 18.05
C GLY A 30 18.18 11.07 18.20
N GLY A 31 17.54 12.14 18.66
CA GLY A 31 16.09 12.26 18.74
C GLY A 31 15.46 12.38 17.35
N TYR A 32 14.33 11.73 17.12
CA TYR A 32 13.66 11.73 15.83
C TYR A 32 12.96 13.06 15.53
N LEU A 33 13.23 13.64 14.36
CA LEU A 33 12.55 14.85 13.88
C LEU A 33 11.54 14.54 12.77
N ARG A 34 11.96 13.87 11.69
CA ARG A 34 11.13 13.60 10.49
C ARG A 34 11.63 12.40 9.68
N SER A 35 10.77 11.76 8.89
CA SER A 35 11.17 10.74 7.89
C SER A 35 10.83 11.17 6.49
N PHE A 36 11.64 10.72 5.54
CA PHE A 36 11.52 10.92 4.11
C PHE A 36 11.59 9.56 3.44
N SER A 37 10.73 9.32 2.46
CA SER A 37 10.61 8.04 1.79
C SER A 37 10.45 8.25 0.29
N GLU A 38 11.35 7.66 -0.49
CA GLU A 38 11.41 7.86 -1.94
C GLU A 38 11.54 6.51 -2.66
N PHE A 39 11.23 6.53 -3.96
CA PHE A 39 11.29 5.38 -4.86
C PHE A 39 12.37 5.59 -5.92
N GLY A 40 12.99 4.51 -6.39
CA GLY A 40 13.99 4.54 -7.46
C GLY A 40 13.98 3.27 -8.30
N TYR A 41 14.67 3.29 -9.44
CA TYR A 41 14.84 2.10 -10.27
C TYR A 41 15.70 1.03 -9.61
N ASN A 42 16.51 1.42 -8.63
CA ASN A 42 17.26 0.54 -7.74
C ASN A 42 17.35 1.16 -6.33
N GLN A 43 17.66 0.33 -5.35
CA GLN A 43 17.77 0.72 -3.94
C GLN A 43 18.74 1.90 -3.72
N GLN A 44 19.84 1.94 -4.46
CA GLN A 44 20.84 3.00 -4.33
C GLN A 44 20.28 4.36 -4.76
N GLU A 45 19.47 4.40 -5.81
CA GLU A 45 18.78 5.59 -6.29
C GLU A 45 17.68 6.03 -5.31
N ALA A 46 16.85 5.10 -4.84
CA ALA A 46 15.81 5.39 -3.85
C ALA A 46 16.40 6.00 -2.56
N CYS A 47 17.50 5.44 -2.04
CA CYS A 47 18.15 5.98 -0.84
C CYS A 47 18.84 7.33 -1.09
N ARG A 48 19.37 7.55 -2.29
CA ARG A 48 19.96 8.83 -2.68
C ARG A 48 18.91 9.94 -2.68
N GLU A 49 17.73 9.65 -3.25
CA GLU A 49 16.64 10.62 -3.30
C GLU A 49 16.07 10.87 -1.90
N ALA A 50 15.88 9.81 -1.09
CA ALA A 50 15.42 9.96 0.30
C ALA A 50 16.39 10.80 1.14
N LEU A 51 17.70 10.60 0.99
CA LEU A 51 18.72 11.43 1.62
C LEU A 51 18.72 12.87 1.10
N ARG A 52 18.46 13.08 -0.18
CA ARG A 52 18.38 14.42 -0.77
C ARG A 52 17.23 15.20 -0.15
N SER A 53 16.03 14.60 -0.09
CA SER A 53 14.85 15.16 0.58
C SER A 53 15.13 15.45 2.07
N CYS A 54 15.80 14.53 2.76
CA CYS A 54 16.19 14.74 4.15
C CYS A 54 17.17 15.90 4.34
N ASN A 55 18.22 15.98 3.51
CA ASN A 55 19.22 17.05 3.61
C ASN A 55 18.63 18.41 3.27
N TYR A 56 17.70 18.48 2.32
CA TYR A 56 16.97 19.71 2.02
C TYR A 56 16.24 20.24 3.26
N GLU A 57 15.50 19.37 3.96
CA GLU A 57 14.80 19.78 5.18
C GLU A 57 15.76 20.09 6.33
N LYS A 58 16.87 19.36 6.44
CA LYS A 58 17.93 19.66 7.41
C LYS A 58 18.43 21.10 7.25
N VAL A 59 18.79 21.51 6.02
CA VAL A 59 19.26 22.87 5.73
C VAL A 59 18.19 23.91 6.07
N ARG A 60 16.92 23.62 5.75
CA ARG A 60 15.78 24.49 6.11
C ARG A 60 15.69 24.69 7.63
N LEU A 61 15.82 23.62 8.41
CA LEU A 61 15.72 23.65 9.88
C LEU A 61 16.96 24.23 10.57
N GLU A 62 18.14 24.13 9.95
CA GLU A 62 19.35 24.79 10.46
C GLU A 62 19.22 26.32 10.41
N TYR A 63 18.48 26.85 9.43
CA TYR A 63 18.19 28.29 9.34
C TYR A 63 17.41 28.83 10.55
N ASP A 64 16.51 28.01 11.11
CA ASP A 64 15.69 28.34 12.27
C ASP A 64 16.44 28.27 13.63
N ARG A 65 17.76 28.02 13.62
CA ARG A 65 18.70 27.93 14.77
C ARG A 65 18.36 26.91 15.88
N ASN A 66 17.16 26.33 15.89
CA ASN A 66 16.71 25.38 16.92
C ASN A 66 17.23 23.95 16.71
N PHE A 67 17.71 23.61 15.52
CA PHE A 67 18.10 22.24 15.13
C PHE A 67 19.55 22.12 14.67
N TYR A 68 20.44 22.97 15.20
CA TYR A 68 21.87 22.93 14.88
C TYR A 68 22.47 21.57 15.21
N GLY A 69 23.12 20.94 14.23
CA GLY A 69 23.70 19.61 14.35
C GLY A 69 22.71 18.45 14.13
N ALA A 70 21.54 18.72 13.54
CA ALA A 70 20.69 17.66 13.02
C ALA A 70 21.44 16.86 11.93
N PHE A 71 21.16 15.57 11.82
CA PHE A 71 21.77 14.70 10.81
C PHE A 71 20.74 13.77 10.19
N CYS A 72 20.99 13.44 8.93
CA CYS A 72 20.21 12.47 8.19
C CYS A 72 20.85 11.10 8.31
N GLU A 73 20.05 10.11 8.67
CA GLU A 73 20.45 8.71 8.72
C GLU A 73 19.53 7.94 7.77
N VAL A 74 20.11 7.17 6.84
CA VAL A 74 19.32 6.19 6.10
C VAL A 74 18.90 5.15 7.12
N ASP A 75 17.61 4.82 7.17
CA ASP A 75 17.14 3.75 8.04
C ASP A 75 17.78 2.45 7.55
N ARG A 76 18.91 2.07 8.14
CA ARG A 76 19.60 0.81 7.89
C ARG A 76 18.78 -0.29 8.55
N PHE A 77 17.63 -0.61 7.98
CA PHE A 77 16.82 -1.79 8.26
C PHE A 77 16.80 -2.21 9.75
N SER A 78 16.62 -1.28 10.68
CA SER A 78 16.23 -1.63 12.05
C SER A 78 14.70 -1.69 12.03
N ASN A 79 14.20 -2.84 11.59
CA ASN A 79 12.83 -3.09 11.16
C ASN A 79 12.40 -2.30 9.90
N PRO A 80 12.66 -2.82 8.69
CA PRO A 80 11.56 -2.78 7.71
C PRO A 80 10.32 -3.29 8.45
N ASN A 81 9.14 -2.69 8.24
CA ASN A 81 7.94 -3.45 8.52
C ASN A 81 8.14 -4.83 7.85
N PRO A 82 8.28 -5.95 8.59
CA PRO A 82 8.73 -7.23 8.03
C PRO A 82 7.70 -7.82 7.06
N TYR A 83 6.55 -7.16 6.96
CA TYR A 83 5.59 -7.37 5.91
C TYR A 83 5.90 -6.37 4.79
N PRO A 84 6.44 -6.82 3.63
CA PRO A 84 6.16 -6.13 2.37
C PRO A 84 4.67 -5.76 2.35
N PRO A 85 4.24 -4.64 1.72
CA PRO A 85 2.82 -4.34 1.59
C PRO A 85 2.16 -5.62 1.10
N ARG A 86 1.40 -6.27 1.99
CA ARG A 86 0.83 -7.58 1.69
C ARG A 86 0.05 -7.35 0.41
N PRO A 87 0.30 -8.13 -0.67
CA PRO A 87 -0.41 -7.89 -1.91
C PRO A 87 -1.88 -7.71 -1.58
N THR A 88 -2.46 -6.59 -2.00
CA THR A 88 -3.85 -6.35 -1.63
C THR A 88 -4.66 -7.51 -2.20
N PRO A 89 -5.47 -8.19 -1.38
CA PRO A 89 -6.28 -9.29 -1.87
C PRO A 89 -7.11 -8.76 -3.02
N ARG A 90 -6.84 -9.26 -4.22
CA ARG A 90 -7.57 -8.88 -5.42
C ARG A 90 -8.79 -9.78 -5.51
N THR A 91 -9.91 -9.27 -5.98
CA THR A 91 -10.95 -10.14 -6.52
C THR A 91 -10.75 -10.26 -8.02
N CYS A 92 -10.95 -11.47 -8.53
CA CYS A 92 -10.96 -11.74 -9.95
C CYS A 92 -12.25 -12.47 -10.29
N GLU A 93 -12.82 -12.10 -11.43
CA GLU A 93 -14.05 -12.69 -11.93
C GLU A 93 -13.81 -13.38 -13.27
N TYR A 94 -14.26 -14.63 -13.40
CA TYR A 94 -14.33 -15.37 -14.65
C TYR A 94 -15.78 -15.64 -15.01
N GLU A 95 -16.12 -15.45 -16.28
CA GLU A 95 -17.44 -15.69 -16.84
C GLU A 95 -17.41 -16.97 -17.67
N LEU A 96 -18.36 -17.88 -17.38
CA LEU A 96 -18.69 -18.97 -18.28
C LEU A 96 -19.66 -18.43 -19.32
N THR A 97 -19.18 -18.31 -20.56
CA THR A 97 -19.88 -17.62 -21.64
C THR A 97 -20.23 -18.60 -22.75
N ARG A 98 -21.44 -18.51 -23.28
CA ARG A 98 -21.89 -19.29 -24.43
C ARG A 98 -21.24 -18.78 -25.72
N ALA A 99 -21.31 -19.58 -26.79
CA ALA A 99 -20.83 -19.19 -28.11
C ALA A 99 -21.46 -17.88 -28.65
N ASN A 100 -22.68 -17.55 -28.23
CA ASN A 100 -23.37 -16.33 -28.61
C ASN A 100 -23.00 -15.10 -27.74
N GLY A 101 -22.06 -15.23 -26.80
CA GLY A 101 -21.64 -14.15 -25.91
C GLY A 101 -22.47 -13.98 -24.64
N ASN A 102 -23.51 -14.80 -24.43
CA ASN A 102 -24.31 -14.72 -23.21
C ASN A 102 -23.55 -15.35 -22.03
N VAL A 103 -23.42 -14.59 -20.94
CA VAL A 103 -22.85 -15.05 -19.68
C VAL A 103 -23.87 -15.97 -18.99
N VAL A 104 -23.43 -17.18 -18.65
CA VAL A 104 -24.23 -18.19 -17.95
C VAL A 104 -24.04 -18.07 -16.45
N GLN A 105 -22.78 -17.95 -16.03
CA GLN A 105 -22.39 -17.93 -14.62
C GLN A 105 -21.10 -17.13 -14.46
N VAL A 106 -20.97 -16.50 -13.29
CA VAL A 106 -19.77 -15.75 -12.89
C VAL A 106 -19.13 -16.43 -11.68
N PHE A 107 -17.84 -16.69 -11.78
CA PHE A 107 -17.02 -17.30 -10.74
C PHE A 107 -16.11 -16.23 -10.13
N ARG A 108 -16.08 -16.16 -8.81
CA ARG A 108 -15.33 -15.15 -8.06
C ARG A 108 -14.33 -15.82 -7.15
N GLY A 109 -13.06 -15.45 -7.29
CA GLY A 109 -12.02 -15.80 -6.33
C GLY A 109 -11.78 -14.66 -5.36
N ARG A 110 -11.26 -14.99 -4.18
CA ARG A 110 -10.88 -14.02 -3.13
C ARG A 110 -9.47 -14.31 -2.65
N GLY A 111 -8.72 -13.27 -2.32
CA GLY A 111 -7.36 -13.41 -1.77
C GLY A 111 -6.27 -13.28 -2.83
N TYR A 112 -5.10 -13.84 -2.54
CA TYR A 112 -3.89 -13.71 -3.35
C TYR A 112 -4.00 -14.47 -4.68
N ASP A 113 -4.59 -15.65 -4.65
CA ASP A 113 -4.73 -16.55 -5.81
C ASP A 113 -6.13 -16.45 -6.45
N SER A 114 -6.83 -15.34 -6.24
CA SER A 114 -8.24 -15.16 -6.65
C SER A 114 -8.48 -15.40 -8.13
N CYS A 115 -7.55 -14.97 -9.00
CA CYS A 115 -7.63 -15.21 -10.44
C CYS A 115 -7.52 -16.70 -10.78
N ASP A 116 -6.62 -17.42 -10.11
CA ASP A 116 -6.45 -18.86 -10.32
C ASP A 116 -7.62 -19.66 -9.77
N ASP A 117 -8.14 -19.28 -8.60
CA ASP A 117 -9.33 -19.89 -8.02
C ASP A 117 -10.57 -19.70 -8.89
N ALA A 118 -10.85 -18.46 -9.32
CA ALA A 118 -11.96 -18.15 -10.20
C ALA A 118 -11.88 -18.92 -11.53
N ARG A 119 -10.68 -18.95 -12.13
CA ARG A 119 -10.41 -19.69 -13.37
C ARG A 119 -10.65 -21.19 -13.18
N ARG A 120 -10.09 -21.80 -12.12
CA ARG A 120 -10.24 -23.24 -11.84
C ARG A 120 -11.70 -23.63 -11.62
N GLN A 121 -12.47 -22.80 -10.93
CA GLN A 121 -13.90 -23.03 -10.74
C GLN A 121 -14.65 -22.97 -12.06
N CYS A 122 -14.38 -21.95 -12.89
CA CYS A 122 -14.99 -21.82 -14.21
C CYS A 122 -14.66 -23.02 -15.11
N GLU A 123 -13.38 -23.41 -15.20
CA GLU A 123 -12.95 -24.54 -16.03
C GLU A 123 -13.48 -25.89 -15.56
N ARG A 124 -13.76 -26.04 -14.26
CA ARG A 124 -14.42 -27.22 -13.72
C ARG A 124 -15.86 -27.29 -14.21
N GLU A 125 -16.62 -26.21 -14.02
CA GLU A 125 -18.01 -26.14 -14.50
C GLU A 125 -18.08 -26.30 -16.02
N LEU A 126 -17.17 -25.68 -16.78
CA LEU A 126 -17.09 -25.82 -18.23
C LEU A 126 -16.94 -27.29 -18.65
N ARG A 127 -16.02 -28.03 -18.00
CA ARG A 127 -15.83 -29.46 -18.27
C ARG A 127 -17.07 -30.28 -17.94
N ASP A 128 -17.74 -29.96 -16.84
CA ASP A 128 -18.97 -30.65 -16.43
C ASP A 128 -20.12 -30.38 -17.41
N GLN A 129 -20.28 -29.14 -17.88
CA GLN A 129 -21.28 -28.77 -18.89
C GLN A 129 -21.01 -29.40 -20.25
N GLN A 130 -19.73 -29.52 -20.65
CA GLN A 130 -19.33 -30.17 -21.90
C GLN A 130 -19.54 -31.68 -21.84
N ARG A 131 -19.18 -32.35 -20.73
CA ARG A 131 -19.42 -33.79 -20.54
C ARG A 131 -20.90 -34.16 -20.59
N ASN A 132 -21.76 -33.28 -20.09
CA ASN A 132 -23.22 -33.46 -20.08
C ASN A 132 -23.90 -33.01 -21.38
N GLY A 133 -23.14 -32.58 -22.41
CA GLY A 133 -23.68 -32.16 -23.71
C GLY A 133 -24.50 -30.87 -23.70
N ARG A 134 -24.56 -30.14 -22.58
CA ARG A 134 -25.44 -28.96 -22.42
C ARG A 134 -24.90 -27.73 -23.14
N MET A 135 -23.57 -27.55 -23.19
CA MET A 135 -22.94 -26.34 -23.73
C MET A 135 -21.57 -26.63 -24.39
N PRO A 136 -21.52 -27.36 -25.54
CA PRO A 136 -20.27 -27.83 -26.14
C PRO A 136 -19.35 -26.70 -26.63
N ARG A 137 -19.90 -25.50 -26.88
CA ARG A 137 -19.17 -24.33 -27.37
C ARG A 137 -19.04 -23.21 -26.33
N ALA A 138 -19.33 -23.49 -25.06
CA ALA A 138 -19.05 -22.52 -24.01
C ALA A 138 -17.54 -22.39 -23.78
N TYR A 139 -17.13 -21.25 -23.23
CA TYR A 139 -15.75 -20.98 -22.86
C TYR A 139 -15.71 -20.13 -21.59
N CYS A 140 -14.61 -20.26 -20.85
CA CYS A 140 -14.31 -19.38 -19.74
C CYS A 140 -13.54 -18.17 -20.25
N ALA A 141 -13.99 -16.98 -19.88
CA ALA A 141 -13.27 -15.75 -20.15
C ALA A 141 -13.13 -14.94 -18.86
N MET A 142 -12.03 -14.20 -18.72
CA MET A 142 -11.94 -13.19 -17.67
C MET A 142 -13.04 -12.15 -17.91
N SER A 143 -13.82 -11.84 -16.87
CA SER A 143 -14.95 -10.93 -17.01
C SER A 143 -14.48 -9.55 -17.49
N ARG A 144 -15.04 -9.09 -18.61
CA ARG A 144 -14.81 -7.71 -19.09
C ARG A 144 -15.63 -6.69 -18.31
N ARG A 145 -16.65 -7.14 -17.58
CA ARG A 145 -17.57 -6.33 -16.75
C ARG A 145 -17.17 -6.37 -15.26
N GLY A 146 -16.51 -7.44 -14.83
CA GLY A 146 -16.12 -7.79 -13.47
C GLY A 146 -14.72 -7.31 -13.10
N GLY A 147 -14.36 -6.12 -13.56
CA GLY A 147 -13.16 -5.40 -13.16
C GLY A 147 -13.48 -4.16 -12.32
N HIS A 148 -14.64 -4.11 -11.65
CA HIS A 148 -14.96 -3.08 -10.66
C HIS A 148 -14.52 -3.46 -9.24
N ASP A 149 -13.43 -4.21 -9.14
CA ASP A 149 -12.58 -4.20 -7.95
C ASP A 149 -11.44 -3.17 -8.08
N ARG A 150 -11.71 -2.09 -8.81
CA ARG A 150 -10.75 -1.00 -9.06
C ARG A 150 -10.40 -0.17 -7.83
N ASP A 151 -11.04 -0.40 -6.70
CA ASP A 151 -10.95 0.53 -5.59
C ASP A 151 -10.83 -0.15 -4.23
N LEU A 152 -10.44 -1.42 -4.14
CA LEU A 152 -9.91 -1.92 -2.85
C LEU A 152 -8.56 -1.25 -2.60
N VAL A 153 -8.62 -0.05 -2.02
CA VAL A 153 -7.45 0.71 -1.62
C VAL A 153 -7.14 0.38 -0.18
N THR A 154 -5.85 0.15 0.11
CA THR A 154 -5.38 0.12 1.49
C THR A 154 -4.89 1.52 1.83
N LYS A 155 -5.57 2.18 2.77
CA LYS A 155 -5.09 3.43 3.36
C LYS A 155 -4.35 3.11 4.65
N THR A 156 -3.28 3.83 4.91
CA THR A 156 -2.50 3.71 6.14
C THR A 156 -2.53 5.05 6.88
N CYS A 157 -2.40 4.99 8.20
CA CYS A 157 -2.34 6.20 9.02
C CYS A 157 -1.27 6.05 10.10
N ARG A 158 -0.60 7.17 10.40
CA ARG A 158 0.50 7.23 11.34
C ARG A 158 0.12 8.09 12.55
N VAL A 159 0.26 7.53 13.74
CA VAL A 159 0.05 8.21 15.02
C VAL A 159 1.35 8.16 15.81
N GLU A 160 1.83 9.32 16.23
CA GLU A 160 3.06 9.47 16.99
C GLU A 160 2.73 9.53 18.48
N GLN A 161 3.35 8.66 19.27
CA GLN A 161 3.40 8.76 20.72
C GLN A 161 4.48 9.78 21.07
N VAL A 162 4.09 10.86 21.72
CA VAL A 162 4.94 12.02 22.04
C VAL A 162 5.02 12.16 23.54
N ASP A 163 6.24 12.32 24.07
CA ASP A 163 6.42 12.66 25.49
C ASP A 163 5.90 14.09 25.72
N ARG A 164 4.88 14.28 26.57
CA ARG A 164 4.33 15.63 26.83
C ARG A 164 5.33 16.58 27.45
N ARG A 165 6.35 16.09 28.15
CA ARG A 165 7.35 16.94 28.83
C ARG A 165 8.40 17.45 27.86
N MET A 166 8.82 16.61 26.92
CA MET A 166 9.94 16.92 26.02
C MET A 166 9.49 17.24 24.59
N GLY A 167 8.22 16.99 24.24
CA GLY A 167 7.71 17.13 22.87
C GLY A 167 8.37 16.16 21.88
N ARG A 168 9.06 15.12 22.37
CA ARG A 168 9.82 14.16 21.55
C ARG A 168 8.95 12.97 21.17
N VAL A 169 9.06 12.52 19.92
CA VAL A 169 8.41 11.29 19.46
C VAL A 169 9.11 10.09 20.09
N VAL A 170 8.39 9.38 20.96
CA VAL A 170 8.83 8.17 21.67
C VAL A 170 8.64 6.94 20.78
N ARG A 171 7.49 6.87 20.09
CA ARG A 171 7.11 5.72 19.27
C ARG A 171 6.15 6.14 18.17
N VAL A 172 6.10 5.36 17.10
CA VAL A 172 5.19 5.55 15.97
C VAL A 172 4.30 4.33 15.84
N HIS A 173 3.00 4.55 15.69
CA HIS A 173 2.00 3.52 15.47
C HIS A 173 1.41 3.68 14.07
N THR A 174 1.34 2.59 13.32
CA THR A 174 0.75 2.57 11.98
C THR A 174 -0.44 1.63 11.93
N GLY A 175 -1.59 2.16 11.51
CA GLY A 175 -2.80 1.40 11.24
C GLY A 175 -3.08 1.34 9.74
N SER A 176 -3.87 0.35 9.32
CA SER A 176 -4.19 0.14 7.91
C SER A 176 -5.61 -0.38 7.74
N ALA A 177 -6.36 0.19 6.81
CA ALA A 177 -7.68 -0.29 6.45
C ALA A 177 -7.77 -0.52 4.95
N THR A 178 -8.37 -1.64 4.57
CA THR A 178 -8.61 -2.02 3.17
C THR A 178 -10.10 -2.07 2.92
N GLY A 179 -10.54 -1.39 1.87
CA GLY A 179 -11.94 -1.42 1.43
C GLY A 179 -12.12 -0.57 0.19
N ARG A 180 -13.37 -0.30 -0.18
CA ARG A 180 -13.69 0.53 -1.35
C ARG A 180 -13.21 1.97 -1.13
N ARG A 181 -12.54 2.57 -2.13
CA ARG A 181 -12.03 3.96 -2.14
C ARG A 181 -13.05 4.92 -1.55
N SER A 182 -12.81 5.26 -0.29
CA SER A 182 -13.63 6.12 0.55
C SER A 182 -12.74 6.72 1.63
N GLU A 183 -13.07 7.93 2.08
CA GLU A 183 -12.39 8.60 3.20
C GLU A 183 -12.48 7.79 4.49
N ASP A 184 -13.53 6.96 4.63
CA ASP A 184 -13.78 6.09 5.76
C ASP A 184 -12.61 5.15 6.05
N LEU A 185 -11.86 4.74 5.03
CA LEU A 185 -10.69 3.87 5.19
C LEU A 185 -9.52 4.58 5.87
N LYS A 186 -9.27 5.85 5.52
CA LYS A 186 -8.24 6.64 6.20
C LYS A 186 -8.62 6.83 7.67
N ARG A 187 -9.90 7.13 7.95
CA ARG A 187 -10.42 7.23 9.31
C ARG A 187 -10.30 5.92 10.10
N GLN A 188 -10.64 4.78 9.49
CA GLN A 188 -10.48 3.46 10.11
C GLN A 188 -9.01 3.14 10.40
N ALA A 189 -8.11 3.39 9.44
CA ALA A 189 -6.68 3.22 9.63
C ALA A 189 -6.14 4.12 10.77
N CYS A 190 -6.60 5.37 10.86
CA CYS A 190 -6.22 6.26 11.94
C CYS A 190 -6.80 5.84 13.28
N GLN A 191 -8.04 5.36 13.32
CA GLN A 191 -8.66 4.83 14.54
C GLN A 191 -7.91 3.60 15.05
N GLU A 192 -7.47 2.73 14.15
CA GLU A 192 -6.63 1.58 14.50
C GLU A 192 -5.28 2.04 15.08
N ALA A 193 -4.57 2.94 14.39
CA ALA A 193 -3.30 3.49 14.85
C ALA A 193 -3.42 4.21 16.21
N ALA A 194 -4.50 4.99 16.39
CA ALA A 194 -4.79 5.68 17.64
C ALA A 194 -5.10 4.70 18.78
N THR A 195 -5.82 3.63 18.50
CA THR A 195 -6.10 2.56 19.47
C THR A 195 -4.81 1.87 19.91
N MET A 196 -3.89 1.61 18.99
CA MET A 196 -2.56 1.06 19.32
C MET A 196 -1.78 2.03 20.21
N CYS A 197 -1.76 3.32 19.88
CA CYS A 197 -1.09 4.33 20.67
C CYS A 197 -1.70 4.46 22.07
N ALA A 198 -3.03 4.55 22.19
CA ALA A 198 -3.71 4.66 23.48
C ALA A 198 -3.44 3.46 24.39
N ARG A 199 -3.35 2.24 23.83
CA ARG A 199 -2.93 1.04 24.58
C ARG A 199 -1.48 1.14 25.04
N ALA A 200 -0.58 1.62 24.19
CA ALA A 200 0.83 1.80 24.53
C ALA A 200 1.01 2.84 25.65
N VAL A 201 0.28 3.95 25.61
CA VAL A 201 0.30 5.00 26.65
C VAL A 201 -0.28 4.51 27.97
N ARG A 202 -1.37 3.74 27.97
CA ARG A 202 -1.91 3.15 29.22
C ARG A 202 -0.92 2.22 29.91
N ASN A 203 -0.10 1.54 29.11
CA ASN A 203 0.92 0.62 29.63
C ASN A 203 2.23 1.34 29.99
N SER A 204 2.43 2.58 29.53
CA SER A 204 3.58 3.39 29.93
C SER A 204 3.23 4.17 31.20
N ARG A 205 4.17 4.21 32.16
CA ARG A 205 4.03 5.05 33.37
C ARG A 205 4.32 6.55 33.08
N SER A 206 4.51 6.90 31.81
CA SER A 206 4.89 8.23 31.34
C SER A 206 3.66 9.06 30.96
N SER A 207 3.76 10.38 31.12
CA SER A 207 2.76 11.35 30.68
C SER A 207 2.80 11.53 29.16
N ASP A 208 2.62 10.47 28.39
CA ASP A 208 2.71 10.54 26.93
C ASP A 208 1.36 10.96 26.32
N ALA A 209 1.42 11.55 25.13
CA ALA A 209 0.27 11.90 24.30
C ALA A 209 0.33 11.16 22.97
N CYS A 210 -0.83 10.90 22.37
CA CYS A 210 -0.93 10.41 21.00
C CYS A 210 -1.26 11.60 20.10
N VAL A 211 -0.43 11.86 19.10
CA VAL A 211 -0.63 12.92 18.10
C VAL A 211 -0.69 12.28 16.72
N ALA A 212 -1.84 12.40 16.05
CA ALA A 212 -1.95 12.01 14.66
C ALA A 212 -1.20 13.03 13.79
N ARG A 213 -0.32 12.55 12.90
CA ARG A 213 0.30 13.40 11.88
C ARG A 213 -0.05 12.83 10.51
N GLU A 214 -0.67 13.65 9.68
CA GLU A 214 -0.96 13.28 8.31
C GLU A 214 0.36 13.12 7.53
N THR A 215 0.46 12.05 6.76
CA THR A 215 1.61 11.85 5.88
C THR A 215 1.53 12.87 4.73
N PRO A 216 2.63 13.56 4.38
CA PRO A 216 2.63 14.62 3.34
C PRO A 216 2.15 14.21 1.94
N ASN A 217 1.97 12.90 1.69
CA ASN A 217 1.52 12.36 0.40
C ASN A 217 -0.01 12.30 0.23
N ASP A 218 -0.81 12.68 1.23
CA ASP A 218 -2.28 12.79 1.11
C ASP A 218 -2.70 14.28 1.02
N ARG A 219 -2.08 15.06 0.12
CA ARG A 219 -2.35 16.51 -0.05
C ARG A 219 -3.70 16.86 -0.70
N ASP A 220 -4.59 15.89 -0.87
CA ASP A 220 -5.89 16.12 -1.52
C ASP A 220 -7.06 16.34 -0.55
N ASP A 221 -6.98 15.95 0.74
CA ASP A 221 -8.10 16.11 1.67
C ASP A 221 -7.63 16.45 3.10
N ASP A 222 -7.72 17.73 3.47
CA ASP A 222 -7.45 18.23 4.83
C ASP A 222 -8.52 17.71 5.81
N PHE A 223 -8.14 16.81 6.74
CA PHE A 223 -9.03 16.36 7.83
C PHE A 223 -8.46 16.78 9.19
N ILE A 224 -9.06 17.79 9.80
CA ILE A 224 -8.79 18.16 11.19
C ILE A 224 -9.59 17.23 12.10
N ILE A 225 -8.91 16.28 12.76
CA ILE A 225 -9.52 15.50 13.84
C ILE A 225 -9.56 16.38 15.09
N HIS A 226 -10.71 16.97 15.39
CA HIS A 226 -10.96 17.54 16.71
C HIS A 226 -11.05 16.41 17.74
N GLY A 227 -10.14 16.44 18.71
CA GLY A 227 -9.91 15.37 19.66
C GLY A 227 -11.03 15.15 20.68
N PHE A 228 -11.05 13.91 21.18
CA PHE A 228 -11.63 13.46 22.45
C PHE A 228 -10.73 13.85 23.63
#